data_AF-A0A1F7RRL1-F1
#
_entry.id   AF-A0A1F7RRL1-F1
#
_cell.length_a   1.000
_cell.length_b   1.000
_cell.length_c   1.000
_cell.angle_alpha   90.00
_cell.angle_beta   90.00
_cell.angle_gamma   90.00
#
_symmetry.space_group_name_H-M   'P 1'
#
loop_
_entity.id
_entity.type
_entity.pdbx_description
1 polymer ?
#
loop_
_entity_poly.entity_id
_entity_poly.type
_entity_poly.pdbx_seq_one_letter_code
_entity_poly.pdbx_strand_id
1 'polypeptide(L)'
;MIIATVFILVMSLTSCSPKKETSTQDVTNLETALKSGVPVLADFGRGFCIPCRKMKPILEECQREYDGKAIILFLDLKDHMEEAKKQKIRLIPTQIFFDKNKKEVYRHEGFMSKEEIVKAFEKIGVKLDGKSS
;
A
#
# COMPACT_ATOMS: atom_id res chain seq x y z
N MET A 1 52.74 21.49 -33.32
CA MET A 1 51.49 21.99 -33.93
C MET A 1 50.57 20.78 -34.10
N ILE A 2 49.42 20.57 -33.47
CA ILE A 2 48.50 21.37 -32.65
C ILE A 2 47.78 20.39 -31.71
N ILE A 3 47.49 20.89 -30.50
CA ILE A 3 46.66 20.32 -29.44
C ILE A 3 45.18 20.59 -29.76
N ALA A 4 44.27 19.63 -29.57
CA ALA A 4 42.83 19.84 -29.29
C ALA A 4 42.14 18.45 -29.25
N THR A 5 41.68 17.95 -28.10
CA THR A 5 40.29 18.08 -27.58
C THR A 5 39.26 17.54 -28.61
N VAL A 6 38.28 16.68 -28.31
CA VAL A 6 37.23 16.71 -27.28
C VAL A 6 36.45 15.37 -27.36
N PHE A 7 35.68 15.03 -26.31
CA PHE A 7 34.57 14.05 -26.23
C PHE A 7 35.00 12.56 -26.14
N ILE A 8 35.25 11.98 -24.96
CA ILE A 8 34.26 11.68 -23.91
C ILE A 8 32.89 11.36 -24.51
N LEU A 9 32.73 10.16 -25.07
CA LEU A 9 31.42 9.54 -25.27
C LEU A 9 31.13 8.66 -24.06
N VAL A 10 30.61 9.30 -23.01
CA VAL A 10 29.80 8.65 -21.99
C VAL A 10 28.55 8.13 -22.70
N MET A 11 28.53 6.85 -23.07
CA MET A 11 27.26 6.13 -23.23
C MET A 11 27.09 5.26 -22.01
N SER A 12 26.64 5.93 -20.95
CA SER A 12 25.91 5.34 -19.85
C SER A 12 24.98 4.26 -20.38
N LEU A 13 25.26 3.01 -20.01
CA LEU A 13 24.24 1.98 -19.94
C LEU A 13 23.28 2.40 -18.81
N THR A 14 22.43 3.37 -19.12
CA THR A 14 21.25 3.67 -18.32
C THR A 14 20.34 2.49 -18.52
N SER A 15 20.54 1.48 -17.67
CA SER A 15 19.62 0.36 -17.51
C SER A 15 18.25 0.96 -17.25
N CYS A 16 17.40 0.90 -18.27
CA CYS A 16 16.00 1.25 -18.18
C CYS A 16 15.36 0.16 -17.33
N SER A 17 15.29 0.38 -16.02
CA SER A 17 14.55 -0.49 -15.12
C SER A 17 13.09 -0.52 -15.57
N PRO A 18 12.50 -1.70 -15.87
CA PRO A 18 11.10 -1.78 -16.20
C PRO A 18 10.30 -1.41 -14.96
N LYS A 19 9.65 -0.24 -15.00
CA LYS A 19 8.62 0.16 -14.04
C LYS A 19 7.43 -0.74 -14.33
N LYS A 20 7.40 -1.92 -13.71
CA LYS A 20 6.31 -2.88 -13.84
C LYS A 20 5.06 -2.20 -13.28
N GLU A 21 4.21 -1.70 -14.17
CA GLU A 21 2.85 -1.25 -13.88
C GLU A 21 2.08 -2.47 -13.35
N THR A 22 2.21 -2.70 -12.05
CA THR A 22 1.38 -3.66 -11.33
C THR A 22 0.17 -2.86 -10.89
N SER A 23 -0.93 -3.01 -11.63
CA SER A 23 -2.22 -2.45 -11.25
C SER A 23 -2.48 -2.74 -9.77
N THR A 24 -2.89 -1.71 -9.03
CA THR A 24 -3.13 -1.71 -7.59
C THR A 24 -4.19 -2.76 -7.19
N GLN A 25 -4.97 -3.24 -8.16
CA GLN A 25 -6.12 -4.13 -7.99
C GLN A 25 -5.78 -5.63 -8.06
N ASP A 26 -4.66 -6.03 -8.65
CA ASP A 26 -4.30 -7.45 -8.87
C ASP A 26 -3.34 -7.99 -7.79
N VAL A 27 -3.00 -7.16 -6.80
CA VAL A 27 -2.13 -7.58 -5.71
C VAL A 27 -2.98 -8.16 -4.59
N THR A 28 -2.83 -9.46 -4.35
CA THR A 28 -3.52 -10.19 -3.27
C THR A 28 -2.59 -10.55 -2.11
N ASN A 29 -1.28 -10.36 -2.27
CA ASN A 29 -0.26 -10.73 -1.30
C ASN A 29 0.44 -9.50 -0.72
N LEU A 30 0.60 -9.46 0.60
CA LEU A 30 1.24 -8.37 1.32
C LEU A 30 2.70 -8.14 0.89
N GLU A 31 3.49 -9.19 0.72
CA GLU A 31 4.91 -9.06 0.32
C GLU A 31 5.04 -8.37 -1.05
N THR A 32 4.19 -8.74 -2.02
CA THR A 32 4.17 -8.11 -3.34
C THR A 32 3.71 -6.66 -3.24
N ALA A 33 2.68 -6.37 -2.43
CA ALA A 33 2.21 -4.99 -2.24
C ALA A 33 3.29 -4.09 -1.62
N LEU A 34 4.01 -4.59 -0.60
CA LEU A 34 5.10 -3.84 0.03
C LEU A 34 6.26 -3.55 -0.95
N LYS A 35 6.44 -4.37 -1.99
CA LYS A 35 7.46 -4.14 -3.03
C LYS A 35 7.05 -3.13 -4.11
N SER A 36 5.80 -2.64 -4.10
CA SER A 36 5.28 -1.71 -5.12
C SER A 36 5.88 -0.30 -5.07
N GLY A 37 6.48 0.09 -3.94
CA GLY A 37 7.04 1.43 -3.75
C GLY A 37 6.00 2.51 -3.43
N VAL A 38 4.73 2.15 -3.24
CA VAL A 38 3.69 3.02 -2.68
C VAL A 38 3.28 2.55 -1.27
N PRO A 39 2.71 3.42 -0.43
CA PRO A 39 2.15 3.03 0.86
C PRO A 39 1.08 1.94 0.74
N VAL A 40 0.93 1.12 1.77
CA VAL A 40 0.01 -0.03 1.79
C VAL A 40 -0.86 0.02 3.03
N LEU A 41 -2.17 -0.15 2.85
CA LEU A 41 -3.11 -0.49 3.92
C LEU A 41 -3.48 -1.97 3.79
N ALA A 42 -3.16 -2.77 4.80
CA ALA A 42 -3.55 -4.17 4.88
C ALA A 42 -4.64 -4.35 5.96
N ASP A 43 -5.84 -4.74 5.54
CA ASP A 43 -6.94 -5.13 6.43
C ASP A 43 -6.98 -6.65 6.60
N PHE A 44 -6.85 -7.12 7.83
CA PHE A 44 -6.91 -8.53 8.18
C PHE A 44 -8.29 -8.85 8.76
N GLY A 45 -9.06 -9.70 8.08
CA GLY A 45 -10.47 -9.92 8.41
C GLY A 45 -11.01 -11.29 8.04
N ARG A 46 -12.33 -11.46 8.23
CA ARG A 46 -13.08 -12.66 7.83
C ARG A 46 -14.50 -12.29 7.39
N GLY A 47 -15.02 -12.93 6.35
CA GLY A 47 -16.37 -12.66 5.82
C GLY A 47 -17.54 -12.85 6.80
N PHE A 48 -17.40 -13.72 7.82
CA PHE A 48 -18.47 -13.95 8.80
C PHE A 48 -18.50 -12.91 9.93
N CYS A 49 -17.44 -12.11 10.10
CA CYS A 49 -17.34 -11.10 11.15
C CYS A 49 -18.15 -9.84 10.76
N ILE A 50 -19.08 -9.41 11.62
CA ILE A 50 -19.95 -8.25 11.35
C ILE A 50 -19.14 -6.96 11.12
N PRO A 51 -18.22 -6.56 12.01
CA PRO A 51 -17.33 -5.43 11.76
C PRO A 51 -16.56 -5.53 10.43
N CYS A 52 -16.01 -6.70 10.08
CA CYS A 52 -15.32 -6.90 8.80
C CYS A 52 -16.24 -6.65 7.59
N ARG A 53 -17.49 -7.11 7.65
CA ARG A 53 -18.46 -6.84 6.56
C ARG A 53 -18.76 -5.36 6.41
N LYS A 54 -18.77 -4.59 7.50
CA LYS A 54 -18.94 -3.12 7.47
C LYS A 54 -17.69 -2.41 6.92
N MET A 55 -16.50 -2.96 7.17
CA MET A 55 -15.25 -2.42 6.60
C MET A 55 -15.16 -2.59 5.09
N LYS A 56 -15.64 -3.71 4.55
CA LYS A 56 -15.53 -4.04 3.11
C LYS A 56 -15.93 -2.89 2.16
N PRO A 57 -17.14 -2.30 2.23
CA PRO A 57 -17.51 -1.21 1.32
C PRO A 57 -16.64 0.04 1.48
N ILE A 58 -16.18 0.33 2.71
CA ILE A 58 -15.27 1.46 2.99
C ILE A 58 -13.92 1.23 2.32
N LEU A 59 -13.36 0.03 2.46
CA LEU A 59 -12.07 -0.33 1.87
C LEU A 59 -12.13 -0.37 0.34
N GLU A 60 -13.22 -0.87 -0.24
CA GLU A 60 -13.46 -0.85 -1.69
C GLU A 60 -13.55 0.59 -2.23
N GLU A 61 -14.18 1.49 -1.48
CA GLU A 61 -14.23 2.90 -1.83
C GLU A 61 -12.84 3.55 -1.76
N CYS A 62 -12.12 3.35 -0.67
CA CYS A 62 -10.74 3.82 -0.55
C CYS A 62 -9.85 3.24 -1.66
N GLN A 63 -10.05 1.98 -2.06
CA GLN A 63 -9.23 1.35 -3.09
C GLN A 63 -9.36 2.07 -4.43
N ARG A 64 -10.58 2.54 -4.76
CA ARG A 64 -10.83 3.35 -5.96
C ARG A 64 -10.21 4.74 -5.86
N GLU A 65 -10.33 5.40 -4.71
CA GLU A 65 -9.85 6.78 -4.55
C GLU A 65 -8.34 6.91 -4.39
N TYR A 66 -7.68 5.86 -3.88
CA TYR A 66 -6.24 5.78 -3.70
C TYR A 66 -5.54 5.02 -4.84
N ASP A 67 -6.23 4.72 -5.93
CA ASP A 67 -5.64 4.03 -7.09
C ASP A 67 -4.38 4.77 -7.57
N GLY A 68 -3.29 4.02 -7.77
CA GLY A 68 -1.96 4.57 -8.08
C GLY A 68 -1.25 5.34 -6.96
N LYS A 69 -1.89 5.63 -5.82
CA LYS A 69 -1.32 6.39 -4.69
C LYS A 69 -0.98 5.52 -3.48
N ALA A 70 -1.81 4.53 -3.20
CA ALA A 70 -1.60 3.53 -2.16
C ALA A 70 -2.27 2.21 -2.55
N ILE A 71 -1.74 1.09 -2.07
CA ILE A 71 -2.39 -0.22 -2.22
C ILE A 71 -3.26 -0.48 -1.01
N ILE A 72 -4.49 -0.92 -1.25
CA ILE A 72 -5.40 -1.38 -0.20
C ILE A 72 -5.64 -2.87 -0.40
N LEU A 73 -5.21 -3.66 0.58
CA LEU A 73 -5.35 -5.12 0.60
C LEU A 73 -6.41 -5.54 1.62
N PHE A 74 -7.28 -6.44 1.20
CA PHE A 74 -8.12 -7.22 2.10
C PHE A 74 -7.56 -8.64 2.19
N LEU A 75 -7.11 -9.03 3.39
CA LEU A 75 -6.48 -10.31 3.67
C LEU A 75 -7.43 -11.14 4.53
N ASP A 76 -8.18 -12.05 3.88
CA ASP A 76 -9.03 -13.00 4.60
C ASP A 76 -8.14 -14.00 5.36
N LEU A 77 -8.35 -14.11 6.67
CA LEU A 77 -7.52 -14.97 7.52
C LEU A 77 -7.64 -16.45 7.14
N LYS A 78 -8.71 -16.91 6.49
CA LYS A 78 -8.82 -18.29 6.02
C LYS A 78 -7.67 -18.66 5.08
N ASP A 79 -7.32 -17.74 4.17
CA ASP A 79 -6.33 -17.96 3.12
C ASP A 79 -4.95 -17.38 3.49
N HIS A 80 -4.89 -16.47 4.49
CA HIS A 80 -3.69 -15.72 4.88
C HIS A 80 -3.28 -15.92 6.35
N MET A 81 -3.58 -17.07 6.96
CA MET A 81 -3.27 -17.35 8.38
C MET A 81 -1.79 -17.12 8.74
N GLU A 82 -0.85 -17.57 7.89
CA GLU A 82 0.58 -17.44 8.18
C GLU A 82 1.05 -15.98 8.14
N GLU A 83 0.51 -15.18 7.21
CA GLU A 83 0.79 -13.75 7.17
C GLU A 83 0.23 -13.06 8.42
N ALA A 84 -1.00 -13.40 8.81
CA ALA A 84 -1.62 -12.86 10.02
C ALA A 84 -0.82 -13.19 11.30
N LYS A 85 -0.24 -14.39 11.39
CA LYS A 85 0.68 -14.75 12.48
C LYS A 85 1.94 -13.89 12.46
N LYS A 86 2.58 -13.70 11.31
CA LYS A 86 3.77 -12.84 11.16
C LYS A 86 3.48 -11.39 11.58
N GLN A 87 2.32 -10.87 11.18
CA GLN A 87 1.84 -9.53 11.54
C GLN A 87 1.23 -9.44 12.94
N LYS A 88 1.29 -10.53 13.73
CA LYS A 88 0.80 -10.62 15.12
C LYS A 88 -0.66 -10.20 15.28
N ILE A 89 -1.51 -10.58 14.33
CA ILE A 89 -2.94 -10.28 14.36
C ILE A 89 -3.60 -11.08 15.49
N ARG A 90 -4.24 -10.37 16.43
CA ARG A 90 -4.92 -10.95 17.61
C ARG A 90 -6.43 -10.67 17.64
N LEU A 91 -6.85 -9.60 16.96
CA LEU A 91 -8.25 -9.19 16.82
C LEU A 91 -8.57 -8.99 15.33
N ILE A 92 -9.82 -9.18 14.94
CA ILE A 92 -10.30 -8.79 13.62
C ILE A 92 -11.49 -7.81 13.70
N PRO A 93 -11.61 -6.89 12.74
CA PRO A 93 -10.60 -6.58 11.73
C PRO A 93 -9.39 -5.84 12.35
N THR A 94 -8.23 -5.96 11.73
CA THR A 94 -7.03 -5.17 12.09
C THR A 94 -6.49 -4.52 10.83
N GLN A 95 -6.31 -3.20 10.85
CA GLN A 95 -5.75 -2.43 9.75
C GLN A 95 -4.31 -2.05 10.08
N ILE A 96 -3.39 -2.38 9.18
CA ILE A 96 -1.98 -2.01 9.31
C ILE A 96 -1.59 -1.13 8.13
N PHE A 97 -1.05 0.04 8.43
CA PHE A 97 -0.52 0.98 7.45
C PHE A 97 0.99 0.83 7.37
N PHE A 98 1.49 0.66 6.16
CA PHE A 98 2.90 0.61 5.82
C PHE A 98 3.26 1.81 4.95
N ASP A 99 4.40 2.44 5.24
CA ASP A 99 4.96 3.46 4.37
C ASP A 99 5.61 2.86 3.10
N LYS A 100 6.05 3.72 2.17
CA LYS A 100 6.78 3.29 0.96
C LYS A 100 8.09 2.54 1.24
N ASN A 101 8.61 2.62 2.47
CA ASN A 101 9.80 1.92 2.91
C ASN A 101 9.47 0.59 3.60
N LYS A 102 8.21 0.13 3.50
CA LYS A 102 7.70 -1.13 4.07
C LYS A 102 7.66 -1.15 5.60
N LYS A 103 7.75 0.01 6.24
CA LYS A 103 7.71 0.13 7.69
C LYS A 103 6.26 0.26 8.14
N GLU A 104 5.87 -0.55 9.12
CA GLU A 104 4.61 -0.33 9.84
C GLU A 104 4.68 1.03 10.56
N VAL A 105 3.76 1.91 10.20
CA VAL A 105 3.69 3.30 10.68
C VAL A 105 2.45 3.56 11.52
N TYR A 106 1.40 2.78 11.33
CA TYR A 106 0.18 2.86 12.12
C TYR A 106 -0.59 1.53 12.09
N ARG A 107 -1.28 1.23 13.19
CA ARG A 107 -2.12 0.05 13.36
C ARG A 107 -3.40 0.44 14.08
N HIS A 108 -4.52 -0.09 13.61
CA HIS A 108 -5.83 0.02 14.24
C HIS A 108 -6.46 -1.35 14.42
N GLU A 109 -7.16 -1.55 15.52
CA GLU A 109 -7.91 -2.77 15.82
C GLU A 109 -9.40 -2.45 15.92
N GLY A 110 -10.22 -3.20 15.19
CA GLY A 110 -11.66 -3.00 15.12
C GLY A 110 -12.12 -2.20 13.90
N PHE A 111 -13.34 -1.67 13.97
CA PHE A 111 -13.91 -0.87 12.89
C PHE A 111 -13.18 0.47 12.77
N MET A 112 -12.93 0.91 11.54
CA MET A 112 -12.27 2.16 11.21
C MET A 112 -13.08 2.88 10.13
N SER A 113 -13.46 4.13 10.40
CA SER A 113 -14.19 4.95 9.43
C SER A 113 -13.31 5.35 8.24
N LYS A 114 -13.95 5.76 7.13
CA LYS A 114 -13.24 6.29 5.97
C LYS A 114 -12.40 7.52 6.33
N GLU A 115 -12.96 8.41 7.14
CA GLU A 115 -12.30 9.64 7.59
C GLU A 115 -11.04 9.36 8.39
N GLU A 116 -11.06 8.32 9.25
CA GLU A 116 -9.88 7.88 9.99
C GLU A 116 -8.82 7.29 9.05
N ILE A 117 -9.22 6.50 8.05
CA ILE A 117 -8.30 5.94 7.04
C ILE A 117 -7.62 7.08 6.27
N VAL A 118 -8.39 8.08 5.84
CA VAL A 118 -7.86 9.26 5.14
C VAL A 118 -6.85 9.99 6.01
N LYS A 119 -7.19 10.27 7.27
CA LYS A 119 -6.26 10.91 8.23
C LYS A 119 -4.99 10.08 8.46
N ALA A 120 -5.10 8.75 8.49
CA ALA A 120 -3.93 7.88 8.63
C ALA A 120 -3.00 7.97 7.42
N PHE A 121 -3.56 7.99 6.21
CA PHE A 121 -2.80 8.20 4.97
C PHE A 121 -2.17 9.60 4.88
N GLU A 122 -2.88 10.64 5.29
CA GLU A 122 -2.36 12.02 5.31
C GLU A 122 -1.15 12.16 6.24
N LYS A 123 -1.19 11.53 7.42
CA LYS A 123 -0.05 11.52 8.37
C LYS A 123 1.23 10.94 7.77
N ILE A 124 1.11 10.09 6.76
CA ILE A 124 2.25 9.46 6.08
C ILE A 124 2.49 10.06 4.68
N GLY A 125 1.85 11.19 4.38
CA GLY A 125 2.09 11.99 3.18
C GLY A 125 1.28 11.59 1.95
N VAL A 126 0.27 10.72 2.08
CA VAL A 126 -0.61 10.33 0.98
C VAL A 126 -1.91 11.15 1.05
N LYS A 127 -2.12 12.00 0.05
CA LYS A 127 -3.30 12.88 -0.03
C LYS A 127 -4.34 12.36 -1.00
N LEU A 128 -5.60 12.41 -0.60
CA LEU A 128 -6.74 12.19 -1.48
C LEU A 128 -7.01 13.48 -2.26
N ASP A 129 -7.22 13.39 -3.58
CA ASP A 129 -7.53 14.60 -4.36
C ASP A 129 -8.96 15.04 -4.03
N GLY A 130 -9.17 16.35 -3.81
CA GLY A 130 -10.51 16.91 -3.61
C GLY A 130 -11.07 16.85 -2.17
N LYS A 131 -10.32 16.35 -1.19
CA LYS A 131 -10.60 16.56 0.25
C LYS A 131 -9.40 17.20 0.92
N SER A 132 -9.32 18.53 0.82
CA SER A 132 -8.53 19.35 1.74
C SER A 132 -9.24 19.37 3.09
N SER A 133 -8.55 18.95 4.15
CA SER A 133 -8.91 19.27 5.54
C SER A 133 -9.17 20.77 5.73
#